data_AF-A0AAU3AH91-F1
#
_entry.id   AF-A0AAU3AH91-F1
#
_cell.length_a   1.000
_cell.length_b   1.000
_cell.length_c   1.000
_cell.angle_alpha   90.00
_cell.angle_beta   90.00
_cell.angle_gamma   90.00
#
_symmetry.space_group_name_H-M   'P 1'
#
loop_
_entity.id
_entity.type
_entity.pdbx_description
1 polymer ?
#
loop_
_entity_poly.entity_id
_entity_poly.type
_entity_poly.pdbx_seq_one_letter_code
_entity_poly.pdbx_strand_id
1 'polypeptide(L)'
;MSQPPSQQPSQEPVPGNPYAQPGGYGQPGPVQPGGYGQPPGGVGYPPQPPYPGGYGPPSPAPYAQTPPPVPPTPPGNGGEGPFRRKPVVIVAAVVASLLAIGGGVYVATGDDDKPAKPAARASEPATPSTSPSADLGDGTGSGNGGASGGDGFNDGIKAGEARVWVRENETQLTSAGGKQFGPWRLGDLVARAMYKEVTGHAVADGAPKWSVPLETPVCGAAQAPTAHGKLVIATLENNTARAHCKYLQQIDLATGKVGWKIEVPQESSYDTTNEFRLAVTGDTVAVSHSAYASGFSAVDGKKLFGTWKTVGCSPYSVGGGTRLIGVGLCSGSGDVTKTQQLIEELDPATGKSKWNYKFAPGWTVGRIYSTDPLVVAARNSDTKAWNITTFAPDGKVRWQVEPKFKVTGACDGYGDGSGDLHACTFAATDAATLYLGTAGSEGAVLGEPETNEVVAVDLGNGKEKWRTKEPHGRAMRPLAVEGGKAVVYVQPGKGPDDSAAIATIAATGGAPQTLLQTPAAAAGAQRTFYLTPRMIWSGGRFFLLNGRVHSPTAQKKDRTLLSFGK
;
A
#
# COMPACT_ATOMS: atom_id res chain seq x y z
N MET A 1 -23.71 -77.42 -21.55
CA MET A 1 -23.66 -77.32 -23.03
C MET A 1 -23.87 -75.84 -23.34
N SER A 2 -22.99 -75.05 -23.96
CA SER A 2 -21.85 -75.32 -24.84
C SER A 2 -20.88 -74.12 -24.83
N GLN A 3 -19.69 -74.37 -25.39
CA GLN A 3 -18.45 -73.58 -25.51
C GLN A 3 -18.52 -72.20 -26.23
N PRO A 4 -17.41 -71.41 -26.22
CA PRO A 4 -17.33 -69.97 -26.55
C PRO A 4 -16.81 -69.70 -27.98
N PRO A 5 -16.65 -68.42 -28.38
CA PRO A 5 -15.69 -68.03 -29.44
C PRO A 5 -14.70 -66.94 -28.93
N SER A 6 -13.37 -67.13 -28.95
CA SER A 6 -12.39 -67.12 -30.06
C SER A 6 -12.06 -65.72 -30.62
N GLN A 7 -10.80 -65.31 -30.45
CA GLN A 7 -10.15 -64.08 -30.92
C GLN A 7 -9.80 -64.12 -32.42
N GLN A 8 -9.61 -62.94 -33.04
CA GLN A 8 -8.75 -62.72 -34.21
C GLN A 8 -8.31 -61.23 -34.34
N PRO A 9 -7.30 -60.86 -35.16
CA PRO A 9 -6.06 -60.26 -34.66
C PRO A 9 -5.72 -58.86 -35.21
N SER A 10 -4.63 -58.32 -34.66
CA SER A 10 -3.95 -57.03 -34.87
C SER A 10 -3.55 -56.66 -36.31
N GLN A 11 -3.65 -55.37 -36.64
CA GLN A 11 -2.91 -54.70 -37.73
C GLN A 11 -2.09 -53.51 -37.20
N GLU A 12 -0.85 -53.42 -37.66
CA GLU A 12 0.15 -52.39 -37.36
C GLU A 12 -0.17 -51.04 -38.02
N PRO A 13 0.24 -49.88 -37.45
CA PRO A 13 0.21 -48.61 -38.16
C PRO A 13 1.56 -48.29 -38.84
N VAL A 14 1.46 -47.94 -40.12
CA VAL A 14 2.50 -47.31 -40.97
C VAL A 14 2.62 -45.81 -40.62
N PRO A 15 3.83 -45.20 -40.63
CA PRO A 15 4.02 -43.79 -40.27
C PRO A 15 3.78 -42.83 -41.46
N GLY A 16 3.01 -41.76 -41.25
CA GLY A 16 2.69 -40.76 -42.28
C GLY A 16 2.43 -39.33 -41.76
N ASN A 17 3.41 -38.47 -42.05
CA ASN A 17 3.53 -37.00 -42.16
C ASN A 17 2.40 -36.02 -41.71
N PRO A 18 2.75 -34.85 -41.13
CA PRO A 18 1.83 -33.79 -40.72
C PRO A 18 1.44 -32.90 -41.92
N TYR A 19 0.39 -32.09 -41.76
CA TYR A 19 -0.25 -31.22 -42.76
C TYR A 19 -1.39 -31.86 -43.57
N ALA A 20 -2.50 -32.15 -42.88
CA ALA A 20 -3.82 -32.19 -43.50
C ALA A 20 -4.89 -31.68 -42.50
N GLN A 21 -5.52 -30.55 -42.84
CA GLN A 21 -6.81 -30.08 -42.29
C GLN A 21 -7.93 -30.75 -43.11
N PRO A 22 -9.07 -31.18 -42.50
CA PRO A 22 -10.26 -30.29 -42.53
C PRO A 22 -11.33 -30.50 -41.42
N GLY A 23 -12.16 -29.47 -41.20
CA GLY A 23 -13.63 -29.60 -41.01
C GLY A 23 -14.20 -29.78 -39.59
N GLY A 24 -15.13 -28.89 -39.18
CA GLY A 24 -15.70 -28.81 -37.84
C GLY A 24 -16.93 -29.68 -37.53
N TYR A 25 -17.31 -29.70 -36.25
CA TYR A 25 -18.52 -30.34 -35.70
C TYR A 25 -19.15 -29.45 -34.62
N GLY A 26 -20.47 -29.22 -34.75
CA GLY A 26 -21.32 -28.59 -33.74
C GLY A 26 -21.70 -29.54 -32.60
N GLN A 27 -22.19 -28.98 -31.50
CA GLN A 27 -22.66 -29.71 -30.32
C GLN A 27 -24.04 -29.19 -29.84
N PRO A 28 -24.84 -30.05 -29.17
CA PRO A 28 -26.30 -29.99 -29.13
C PRO A 28 -26.87 -29.24 -27.92
N GLY A 29 -28.06 -28.64 -28.09
CA GLY A 29 -28.82 -27.96 -27.04
C GLY A 29 -29.67 -28.90 -26.18
N PRO A 30 -29.90 -28.57 -24.90
CA PRO A 30 -30.83 -29.29 -24.03
C PRO A 30 -32.28 -28.75 -24.10
N VAL A 31 -33.20 -29.72 -24.00
CA VAL A 31 -34.67 -29.68 -24.07
C VAL A 31 -35.35 -29.10 -22.81
N GLN A 32 -36.47 -28.39 -23.01
CA GLN A 32 -37.43 -27.97 -21.98
C GLN A 32 -38.68 -28.89 -21.93
N PRO A 33 -39.37 -28.96 -20.78
CA PRO A 33 -40.82 -29.21 -20.72
C PRO A 33 -41.62 -28.00 -20.19
N GLY A 34 -42.78 -27.70 -20.83
CA GLY A 34 -43.76 -26.66 -20.42
C GLY A 34 -44.64 -27.07 -19.23
N GLY A 35 -45.62 -26.30 -18.72
CA GLY A 35 -46.20 -24.98 -19.02
C GLY A 35 -47.15 -24.56 -17.86
N TYR A 36 -48.07 -23.61 -18.11
CA TYR A 36 -49.32 -23.21 -17.39
C TYR A 36 -49.43 -21.72 -16.96
N GLY A 37 -50.44 -21.02 -17.53
CA GLY A 37 -51.38 -20.15 -16.82
C GLY A 37 -51.11 -18.63 -16.73
N GLN A 38 -51.88 -17.83 -17.48
CA GLN A 38 -52.00 -16.36 -17.35
C GLN A 38 -53.18 -15.97 -16.41
N PRO A 39 -53.19 -14.77 -15.80
CA PRO A 39 -54.13 -13.71 -16.23
C PRO A 39 -53.56 -12.25 -16.14
N PRO A 40 -54.28 -11.20 -16.61
CA PRO A 40 -53.68 -10.00 -17.23
C PRO A 40 -53.74 -8.71 -16.39
N GLY A 41 -52.83 -7.78 -16.68
CA GLY A 41 -52.91 -6.37 -16.24
C GLY A 41 -51.63 -5.60 -16.60
N GLY A 42 -51.72 -4.67 -17.57
CA GLY A 42 -50.57 -3.97 -18.13
C GLY A 42 -50.43 -2.51 -17.70
N VAL A 43 -49.24 -1.94 -17.92
CA VAL A 43 -48.98 -0.56 -18.39
C VAL A 43 -47.54 -0.49 -18.91
N GLY A 44 -47.37 0.07 -20.11
CA GLY A 44 -46.12 0.06 -20.88
C GLY A 44 -45.12 1.18 -20.52
N TYR A 45 -43.85 0.91 -20.85
CA TYR A 45 -42.74 1.88 -20.91
C TYR A 45 -42.04 1.78 -22.28
N PRO A 46 -41.48 2.89 -22.82
CA PRO A 46 -41.00 2.98 -24.20
C PRO A 46 -39.66 2.24 -24.46
N PRO A 47 -39.37 1.86 -25.72
CA PRO A 47 -38.20 1.04 -26.07
C PRO A 47 -36.87 1.81 -26.00
N GLN A 48 -35.87 1.19 -25.36
CA GLN A 48 -34.46 1.58 -25.40
C GLN A 48 -33.80 1.12 -26.72
N PRO A 49 -32.90 1.93 -27.32
CA PRO A 49 -32.20 1.57 -28.55
C PRO A 49 -31.10 0.51 -28.29
N PRO A 50 -30.86 -0.42 -29.24
CA PRO A 50 -29.94 -1.54 -29.05
C PRO A 50 -28.46 -1.12 -29.10
N TYR A 51 -27.72 -1.61 -28.10
CA TYR A 51 -26.26 -1.61 -28.03
C TYR A 51 -25.68 -2.63 -29.05
N PRO A 52 -24.71 -2.28 -29.92
CA PRO A 52 -24.03 -3.26 -30.75
C PRO A 52 -23.02 -4.06 -29.92
N GLY A 53 -23.24 -5.37 -29.83
CA GLY A 53 -22.31 -6.37 -29.30
C GLY A 53 -21.08 -6.59 -30.18
N GLY A 54 -20.02 -7.07 -29.55
CA GLY A 54 -18.66 -7.08 -30.08
C GLY A 54 -18.12 -8.45 -30.53
N TYR A 55 -16.95 -8.33 -31.17
CA TYR A 55 -15.82 -9.25 -31.32
C TYR A 55 -16.04 -10.63 -31.96
N GLY A 56 -15.88 -10.67 -33.29
CA GLY A 56 -15.41 -11.83 -34.04
C GLY A 56 -13.88 -11.79 -34.26
N PRO A 57 -13.25 -12.93 -34.58
CA PRO A 57 -11.80 -13.07 -34.66
C PRO A 57 -11.19 -12.28 -35.84
N PRO A 58 -9.99 -11.68 -35.69
CA PRO A 58 -9.41 -10.83 -36.74
C PRO A 58 -8.94 -11.67 -37.94
N SER A 59 -9.50 -11.37 -39.11
CA SER A 59 -8.96 -11.78 -40.42
C SER A 59 -7.70 -10.99 -40.78
N PRO A 60 -6.69 -11.59 -41.43
CA PRO A 60 -5.46 -10.92 -41.83
C PRO A 60 -5.68 -10.06 -43.09
N ALA A 61 -5.20 -8.81 -43.06
CA ALA A 61 -5.23 -7.87 -44.18
C ALA A 61 -3.82 -7.25 -44.39
N PRO A 62 -3.52 -6.74 -45.60
CA PRO A 62 -2.31 -7.09 -46.35
C PRO A 62 -1.10 -6.17 -46.13
N TYR A 63 0.07 -6.70 -46.52
CA TYR A 63 1.37 -6.04 -46.61
C TYR A 63 1.31 -4.60 -47.12
N ALA A 64 1.91 -3.68 -46.36
CA ALA A 64 2.27 -2.33 -46.79
C ALA A 64 3.80 -2.15 -46.78
N GLN A 65 4.26 -1.37 -47.74
CA GLN A 65 5.60 -1.41 -48.34
C GLN A 65 6.70 -0.75 -47.48
N THR A 66 7.91 -1.27 -47.63
CA THR A 66 9.18 -0.78 -47.06
C THR A 66 9.58 0.60 -47.59
N PRO A 67 10.06 1.54 -46.76
CA PRO A 67 10.78 2.73 -47.23
C PRO A 67 12.25 2.39 -47.60
N PRO A 68 12.87 3.10 -48.56
CA PRO A 68 14.21 2.80 -49.06
C PRO A 68 15.34 3.18 -48.07
N PRO A 69 16.50 2.51 -48.14
CA PRO A 69 17.64 2.75 -47.24
C PRO A 69 18.40 4.04 -47.59
N VAL A 70 18.82 4.78 -46.56
CA VAL A 70 19.66 5.98 -46.67
C VAL A 70 21.13 5.58 -46.47
N PRO A 71 22.08 6.02 -47.33
CA PRO A 71 23.48 5.60 -47.25
C PRO A 71 24.29 6.31 -46.14
N PRO A 72 25.36 5.68 -45.62
CA PRO A 72 26.20 6.24 -44.55
C PRO A 72 27.20 7.27 -45.08
N THR A 73 27.42 8.35 -44.32
CA THR A 73 28.44 9.37 -44.60
C THR A 73 29.76 9.09 -43.85
N PRO A 74 30.94 9.47 -44.41
CA PRO A 74 32.26 9.07 -43.88
C PRO A 74 32.81 10.06 -42.82
N PRO A 75 33.86 9.67 -42.07
CA PRO A 75 34.46 10.50 -41.03
C PRO A 75 35.48 11.49 -41.62
N GLY A 76 35.38 12.78 -41.23
CA GLY A 76 36.30 13.85 -41.62
C GLY A 76 37.03 14.46 -40.42
N ASN A 77 38.35 14.33 -40.41
CA ASN A 77 39.31 14.99 -39.51
C ASN A 77 39.60 16.44 -39.95
N GLY A 78 39.87 17.33 -38.96
CA GLY A 78 41.01 18.26 -39.00
C GLY A 78 40.76 19.77 -39.21
N GLY A 79 41.31 20.60 -38.29
CA GLY A 79 41.63 22.04 -38.46
C GLY A 79 41.08 22.97 -37.34
N GLU A 80 41.77 23.14 -36.20
CA GLU A 80 42.63 24.31 -35.82
C GLU A 80 41.86 25.66 -35.77
N GLY A 81 41.49 26.29 -34.65
CA GLY A 81 42.22 26.82 -33.45
C GLY A 81 41.62 28.23 -33.12
N PRO A 82 42.08 29.06 -32.16
CA PRO A 82 42.68 28.82 -30.84
C PRO A 82 42.04 29.68 -29.71
N PHE A 83 41.74 29.12 -28.53
CA PHE A 83 41.72 29.92 -27.29
C PHE A 83 42.27 29.12 -26.11
N ARG A 84 43.39 29.61 -25.55
CA ARG A 84 44.14 28.99 -24.45
C ARG A 84 43.53 29.37 -23.09
N ARG A 85 43.33 28.32 -22.28
CA ARG A 85 43.68 28.12 -20.84
C ARG A 85 43.33 29.20 -19.81
N LYS A 86 42.68 28.79 -18.71
CA LYS A 86 43.26 28.68 -17.34
C LYS A 86 42.50 27.63 -16.48
N PRO A 87 43.16 26.82 -15.63
CA PRO A 87 42.49 26.04 -14.59
C PRO A 87 42.36 26.86 -13.30
N VAL A 88 41.20 26.86 -12.67
CA VAL A 88 41.01 27.42 -11.31
C VAL A 88 40.88 26.26 -10.34
N VAL A 89 41.88 26.17 -9.46
CA VAL A 89 41.87 25.37 -8.23
C VAL A 89 40.99 26.10 -7.22
N ILE A 90 39.97 25.43 -6.66
CA ILE A 90 39.30 25.91 -5.45
C ILE A 90 39.45 24.86 -4.35
N VAL A 91 40.06 25.34 -3.28
CA VAL A 91 40.50 24.66 -2.07
C VAL A 91 39.29 24.33 -1.18
N ALA A 92 39.33 23.14 -0.58
CA ALA A 92 38.43 22.71 0.48
C ALA A 92 38.59 23.58 1.73
N ALA A 93 37.48 24.11 2.26
CA ALA A 93 37.43 24.70 3.59
C ALA A 93 36.30 24.02 4.37
N VAL A 94 36.71 23.16 5.31
CA VAL A 94 35.89 22.63 6.40
C VAL A 94 35.77 23.73 7.45
N VAL A 95 34.54 24.11 7.81
CA VAL A 95 34.28 24.87 9.04
C VAL A 95 33.15 24.16 9.78
N ALA A 96 33.51 23.54 10.89
CA ALA A 96 32.60 23.09 11.92
C ALA A 96 32.19 24.29 12.78
N SER A 97 30.89 24.45 13.01
CA SER A 97 30.36 25.26 14.11
C SER A 97 29.17 24.56 14.72
N LEU A 98 29.46 23.74 15.74
CA LEU A 98 28.53 23.41 16.82
C LEU A 98 28.48 24.64 17.74
N LEU A 99 27.29 25.20 17.96
CA LEU A 99 27.03 26.00 19.15
C LEU A 99 25.85 25.41 19.90
N ALA A 100 26.17 25.05 21.14
CA ALA A 100 25.27 24.65 22.18
C ALA A 100 24.29 25.77 22.54
N ILE A 101 23.06 25.40 22.87
CA ILE A 101 22.25 26.15 23.82
C ILE A 101 21.90 25.16 24.93
N GLY A 102 22.65 25.25 26.02
CA GLY A 102 22.34 24.63 27.29
C GLY A 102 22.42 25.68 28.38
N GLY A 103 21.32 25.85 29.11
CA GLY A 103 21.30 26.09 30.55
C GLY A 103 21.45 27.52 31.09
N GLY A 104 20.59 27.82 32.06
CA GLY A 104 21.02 28.55 33.27
C GLY A 104 20.49 29.98 33.41
N VAL A 105 19.43 30.12 34.20
CA VAL A 105 19.12 31.40 34.88
C VAL A 105 20.00 31.46 36.12
N TYR A 106 20.94 32.41 36.14
CA TYR A 106 21.79 32.71 37.30
C TYR A 106 21.10 33.76 38.20
N VAL A 107 21.15 33.45 39.49
CA VAL A 107 20.68 34.24 40.63
C VAL A 107 21.68 35.35 40.95
N ALA A 108 21.19 36.56 41.21
CA ALA A 108 21.99 37.65 41.76
C ALA A 108 22.20 37.45 43.28
N THR A 109 23.46 37.53 43.73
CA THR A 109 23.86 37.55 45.13
C THR A 109 24.06 38.98 45.63
N GLY A 110 23.69 39.23 46.89
CA GLY A 110 24.06 40.42 47.67
C GLY A 110 23.95 40.15 49.18
N ASP A 111 25.12 39.95 49.78
CA ASP A 111 25.63 40.22 51.14
C ASP A 111 24.93 39.82 52.47
N ASP A 112 25.70 39.02 53.24
CA ASP A 112 26.09 39.07 54.66
C ASP A 112 25.05 39.19 55.81
N ASP A 113 24.90 38.10 56.60
CA ASP A 113 25.34 38.04 58.02
C ASP A 113 24.98 36.71 58.74
N LYS A 114 26.00 35.94 59.13
CA LYS A 114 26.21 35.07 60.34
C LYS A 114 25.14 34.04 60.88
N PRO A 115 25.55 33.06 61.74
CA PRO A 115 25.26 31.62 61.55
C PRO A 115 24.26 30.98 62.53
N ALA A 116 23.72 29.80 62.18
CA ALA A 116 23.26 28.79 63.14
C ALA A 116 23.20 27.37 62.51
N LYS A 117 23.77 26.37 63.20
CA LYS A 117 23.53 24.93 62.93
C LYS A 117 22.08 24.56 63.28
N PRO A 118 21.48 23.54 62.63
CA PRO A 118 21.20 22.33 63.41
C PRO A 118 21.29 20.99 62.67
N ALA A 119 21.16 19.96 63.52
CA ALA A 119 21.35 18.52 63.38
C ALA A 119 20.60 17.77 62.26
N ALA A 120 21.17 16.60 61.97
CA ALA A 120 20.66 15.56 61.09
C ALA A 120 19.38 14.88 61.62
N ARG A 121 18.49 14.49 60.70
CA ARG A 121 17.51 13.42 60.90
C ARG A 121 17.48 12.53 59.65
N ALA A 122 17.54 11.22 59.89
CA ALA A 122 17.57 10.15 58.90
C ALA A 122 16.31 10.11 58.02
N SER A 123 16.46 9.54 56.82
CA SER A 123 15.34 9.08 55.98
C SER A 123 15.62 7.67 55.48
N GLU A 124 14.61 6.83 55.66
CA GLU A 124 14.49 5.40 55.35
C GLU A 124 14.31 5.12 53.84
N PRO A 125 14.43 3.84 53.41
CA PRO A 125 14.60 3.47 52.01
C PRO A 125 13.30 3.46 51.19
N ALA A 126 13.41 3.83 49.93
CA ALA A 126 12.32 3.93 48.96
C ALA A 126 11.83 2.54 48.47
N THR A 127 10.51 2.34 48.50
CA THR A 127 9.79 1.26 47.81
C THR A 127 9.55 1.59 46.32
N PRO A 128 9.41 0.59 45.43
CA PRO A 128 9.31 0.80 43.99
C PRO A 128 7.89 1.22 43.55
N SER A 129 7.81 2.26 42.73
CA SER A 129 6.56 2.77 42.13
C SER A 129 6.00 1.83 41.05
N THR A 130 4.71 1.60 41.19
CA THR A 130 3.77 0.92 40.30
C THR A 130 3.61 1.63 38.95
N SER A 131 3.44 0.82 37.89
CA SER A 131 3.10 1.23 36.52
C SER A 131 1.81 2.06 36.42
N PRO A 132 1.66 2.97 35.44
CA PRO A 132 0.48 3.82 35.34
C PRO A 132 -0.76 3.05 34.90
N SER A 133 -1.84 3.26 35.65
CA SER A 133 -3.18 2.75 35.38
C SER A 133 -3.82 3.46 34.19
N ALA A 134 -4.69 2.76 33.47
CA ALA A 134 -5.40 3.26 32.29
C ALA A 134 -6.38 4.39 32.64
N ASP A 135 -6.22 5.53 31.97
CA ASP A 135 -7.16 6.65 32.02
C ASP A 135 -8.38 6.34 31.14
N LEU A 136 -9.56 6.26 31.76
CA LEU A 136 -10.87 6.09 31.10
C LEU A 136 -11.45 7.50 30.93
N GLY A 137 -11.45 8.00 29.69
CA GLY A 137 -11.81 9.39 29.38
C GLY A 137 -13.18 9.81 29.93
N ASP A 138 -13.25 11.04 30.45
CA ASP A 138 -14.35 11.60 31.24
C ASP A 138 -15.46 12.28 30.43
N GLY A 139 -15.45 12.17 29.09
CA GLY A 139 -16.61 12.51 28.26
C GLY A 139 -17.04 13.99 28.22
N THR A 140 -16.23 14.94 28.68
CA THR A 140 -16.64 16.36 28.77
C THR A 140 -16.17 17.30 27.64
N GLY A 141 -15.65 16.76 26.54
CA GLY A 141 -15.23 17.58 25.38
C GLY A 141 -16.40 18.20 24.61
N SER A 142 -16.63 19.50 24.77
CA SER A 142 -17.57 20.31 23.96
C SER A 142 -17.08 20.41 22.51
N GLY A 143 -17.75 19.73 21.57
CA GLY A 143 -17.40 19.72 20.15
C GLY A 143 -18.54 20.14 19.24
N ASN A 144 -18.83 21.44 19.19
CA ASN A 144 -19.55 22.06 18.08
C ASN A 144 -18.52 22.64 17.11
N GLY A 145 -18.20 21.92 16.02
CA GLY A 145 -17.33 22.45 14.96
C GLY A 145 -16.69 21.41 14.04
N GLY A 146 -17.46 20.79 13.13
CA GLY A 146 -16.95 20.10 11.94
C GLY A 146 -16.76 18.59 12.05
N ALA A 147 -17.28 17.84 11.07
CA ALA A 147 -17.20 16.37 10.87
C ALA A 147 -18.01 15.44 11.81
N SER A 148 -18.98 15.99 12.54
CA SER A 148 -20.15 15.26 13.08
C SER A 148 -21.28 16.26 13.31
N GLY A 149 -22.19 16.38 12.36
CA GLY A 149 -23.31 17.33 12.45
C GLY A 149 -24.66 16.78 11.99
N GLY A 150 -24.80 15.47 11.76
CA GLY A 150 -26.08 14.91 11.30
C GLY A 150 -26.28 13.41 11.56
N ASP A 151 -25.22 12.60 11.60
CA ASP A 151 -25.39 11.15 11.62
C ASP A 151 -25.51 10.50 13.01
N GLY A 152 -25.40 11.29 14.09
CA GLY A 152 -25.60 10.80 15.46
C GLY A 152 -24.66 9.68 15.92
N PHE A 153 -23.48 9.50 15.30
CA PHE A 153 -22.57 8.38 15.63
C PHE A 153 -22.15 8.32 17.10
N ASN A 154 -22.13 9.47 17.78
CA ASN A 154 -21.74 9.59 19.17
C ASN A 154 -22.94 9.80 20.11
N ASP A 155 -24.16 9.69 19.59
CA ASP A 155 -25.37 9.84 20.38
C ASP A 155 -25.53 8.62 21.29
N GLY A 156 -25.74 8.86 22.58
CA GLY A 156 -25.85 7.79 23.57
C GLY A 156 -24.56 6.99 23.80
N ILE A 157 -23.40 7.59 23.49
CA ILE A 157 -22.09 6.98 23.75
C ILE A 157 -21.97 6.51 25.21
N LYS A 158 -21.48 5.28 25.40
CA LYS A 158 -21.30 4.65 26.72
C LYS A 158 -19.91 4.91 27.29
N ALA A 159 -19.76 4.81 28.61
CA ALA A 159 -18.46 4.87 29.25
C ALA A 159 -17.51 3.80 28.68
N GLY A 160 -16.30 4.20 28.29
CA GLY A 160 -15.30 3.33 27.65
C GLY A 160 -15.37 3.26 26.12
N GLU A 161 -16.41 3.80 25.49
CA GLU A 161 -16.48 3.91 24.03
C GLU A 161 -15.66 5.10 23.52
N ALA A 162 -15.00 4.91 22.38
CA ALA A 162 -14.19 5.91 21.70
C ALA A 162 -15.05 6.71 20.72
N ARG A 163 -15.08 8.03 20.88
CA ARG A 163 -15.78 8.94 19.96
C ARG A 163 -15.26 8.77 18.54
N VAL A 164 -16.19 8.80 17.59
CA VAL A 164 -15.94 8.63 16.15
C VAL A 164 -16.19 9.94 15.43
N TRP A 165 -15.30 10.30 14.49
CA TRP A 165 -15.61 11.32 13.48
C TRP A 165 -15.42 10.74 12.09
N VAL A 166 -16.15 11.29 11.11
CA VAL A 166 -16.14 10.83 9.72
C VAL A 166 -16.14 12.02 8.78
N ARG A 167 -15.33 11.94 7.72
CA ARG A 167 -15.33 12.85 6.58
C ARG A 167 -15.93 12.18 5.36
N GLU A 168 -16.60 12.98 4.55
CA GLU A 168 -17.21 12.56 3.30
C GLU A 168 -16.50 13.19 2.11
N ASN A 169 -16.74 12.65 0.92
CA ASN A 169 -16.27 13.25 -0.31
C ASN A 169 -17.20 14.40 -0.70
N GLU A 170 -16.61 15.59 -0.89
CA GLU A 170 -17.30 16.78 -1.38
C GLU A 170 -16.77 17.21 -2.76
N THR A 171 -15.73 16.55 -3.25
CA THR A 171 -15.08 16.86 -4.52
C THR A 171 -15.80 16.17 -5.67
N GLN A 172 -16.17 16.94 -6.71
CA GLN A 172 -16.64 16.38 -7.97
C GLN A 172 -15.48 15.68 -8.71
N LEU A 173 -15.70 14.42 -9.06
CA LEU A 173 -14.72 13.54 -9.71
C LEU A 173 -15.19 13.16 -11.11
N THR A 174 -14.33 12.46 -11.85
CA THR A 174 -14.72 11.83 -13.11
C THR A 174 -15.64 10.64 -12.86
N SER A 175 -16.24 10.08 -13.91
CA SER A 175 -17.10 8.89 -13.82
C SER A 175 -16.38 7.66 -13.24
N ALA A 176 -15.05 7.61 -13.33
CA ALA A 176 -14.25 6.54 -12.74
C ALA A 176 -14.06 6.69 -11.21
N GLY A 177 -14.50 7.81 -10.62
CA GLY A 177 -14.17 8.17 -9.24
C GLY A 177 -12.71 8.61 -9.09
N GLY A 178 -12.24 8.67 -7.85
CA GLY A 178 -10.92 9.18 -7.50
C GLY A 178 -10.20 8.26 -6.51
N LYS A 179 -8.93 7.97 -6.79
CA LYS A 179 -8.04 7.33 -5.82
C LYS A 179 -7.70 8.32 -4.71
N GLN A 180 -7.67 7.82 -3.48
CA GLN A 180 -7.17 8.54 -2.32
C GLN A 180 -5.80 7.97 -1.92
N PHE A 181 -4.94 8.83 -1.38
CA PHE A 181 -3.62 8.51 -0.84
C PHE A 181 -3.51 8.94 0.63
N GLY A 182 -2.65 8.25 1.38
CA GLY A 182 -2.58 8.31 2.83
C GLY A 182 -3.42 7.21 3.50
N PRO A 183 -3.88 7.38 4.75
CA PRO A 183 -3.73 8.60 5.56
C PRO A 183 -2.31 8.73 6.11
N TRP A 184 -1.82 9.96 6.23
CA TRP A 184 -0.51 10.26 6.84
C TRP A 184 -0.72 11.05 8.12
N ARG A 185 -0.29 10.52 9.27
CA ARG A 185 -0.37 11.21 10.56
C ARG A 185 0.95 11.92 10.88
N LEU A 186 0.86 13.15 11.36
CA LEU A 186 1.97 13.89 11.96
C LEU A 186 1.45 14.68 13.17
N GLY A 187 1.78 14.23 14.38
CA GLY A 187 1.25 14.82 15.62
C GLY A 187 -0.29 14.79 15.65
N ASP A 188 -0.88 15.98 15.76
CA ASP A 188 -2.33 16.21 15.82
C ASP A 188 -2.97 16.46 14.46
N LEU A 189 -2.24 16.16 13.38
CA LEU A 189 -2.72 16.28 12.01
C LEU A 189 -2.79 14.91 11.32
N VAL A 190 -3.85 14.67 10.56
CA VAL A 190 -3.95 13.58 9.58
C VAL A 190 -4.21 14.17 8.20
N ALA A 191 -3.40 13.80 7.21
CA ALA A 191 -3.55 14.27 5.85
C ALA A 191 -3.91 13.14 4.87
N ARG A 192 -4.51 13.54 3.75
CA ARG A 192 -4.79 12.69 2.59
C ARG A 192 -4.63 13.49 1.30
N ALA A 193 -4.36 12.80 0.21
CA ALA A 193 -4.41 13.38 -1.13
C ALA A 193 -5.50 12.68 -1.96
N MET A 194 -6.23 13.43 -2.78
CA MET A 194 -7.26 12.88 -3.65
C MET A 194 -7.51 13.81 -4.82
N TYR A 195 -7.55 13.24 -6.03
CA TYR A 195 -7.79 14.00 -7.24
C TYR A 195 -6.87 15.21 -7.33
N LYS A 196 -7.37 16.45 -7.17
CA LYS A 196 -6.60 17.69 -7.32
C LYS A 196 -6.34 18.40 -5.99
N GLU A 197 -6.27 17.67 -4.89
CA GLU A 197 -6.16 18.28 -3.59
C GLU A 197 -5.35 17.42 -2.62
N VAL A 198 -4.56 18.07 -1.76
CA VAL A 198 -4.05 17.49 -0.53
C VAL A 198 -4.65 18.26 0.64
N THR A 199 -5.19 17.55 1.62
CA THR A 199 -5.87 18.15 2.77
C THR A 199 -5.31 17.62 4.06
N GLY A 200 -5.18 18.51 5.06
CA GLY A 200 -4.83 18.18 6.43
C GLY A 200 -5.98 18.48 7.37
N HIS A 201 -6.25 17.54 8.28
CA HIS A 201 -7.36 17.60 9.23
C HIS A 201 -6.87 17.39 10.65
N ALA A 202 -7.54 17.98 11.63
CA ALA A 202 -7.27 17.71 13.03
C ALA A 202 -7.56 16.24 13.36
N VAL A 203 -6.68 15.64 14.14
CA VAL A 203 -6.82 14.27 14.62
C VAL A 203 -8.00 14.13 15.60
N ALA A 204 -8.25 15.16 16.42
CA ALA A 204 -9.25 15.12 17.48
C ALA A 204 -10.68 15.00 16.94
N ASP A 205 -11.02 15.77 15.93
CA ASP A 205 -12.40 15.95 15.45
C ASP A 205 -12.55 15.86 13.92
N GLY A 206 -11.45 15.75 13.17
CA GLY A 206 -11.49 15.74 11.70
C GLY A 206 -11.72 17.11 11.07
N ALA A 207 -11.65 18.21 11.83
CA ALA A 207 -11.83 19.56 11.30
C ALA A 207 -10.71 19.94 10.31
N PRO A 208 -11.02 20.58 9.17
CA PRO A 208 -9.99 20.99 8.21
C PRO A 208 -9.02 22.00 8.84
N LYS A 209 -7.72 21.77 8.64
CA LYS A 209 -6.64 22.66 9.09
C LYS A 209 -6.00 23.40 7.93
N TRP A 210 -5.79 22.72 6.82
CA TRP A 210 -5.27 23.30 5.59
C TRP A 210 -5.72 22.49 4.38
N SER A 211 -5.71 23.14 3.21
CA SER A 211 -5.90 22.50 1.91
C SER A 211 -4.90 23.08 0.91
N VAL A 212 -4.36 22.20 0.07
CA VAL A 212 -3.46 22.51 -1.02
C VAL A 212 -4.12 22.09 -2.34
N PRO A 213 -4.56 23.04 -3.17
CA PRO A 213 -5.04 22.73 -4.51
C PRO A 213 -3.88 22.32 -5.43
N LEU A 214 -4.15 21.39 -6.34
CA LEU A 214 -3.22 20.91 -7.36
C LEU A 214 -3.79 21.24 -8.74
N GLU A 215 -2.91 21.60 -9.68
CA GLU A 215 -3.30 21.94 -11.05
C GLU A 215 -3.90 20.74 -11.80
N THR A 216 -3.34 19.55 -11.53
CA THR A 216 -3.65 18.28 -12.19
C THR A 216 -3.83 17.16 -11.17
N PRO A 217 -4.53 16.07 -11.54
CA PRO A 217 -4.82 14.99 -10.61
C PRO A 217 -3.55 14.29 -10.08
N VAL A 218 -3.60 13.85 -8.83
CA VAL A 218 -2.60 12.97 -8.22
C VAL A 218 -2.63 11.61 -8.91
N CYS A 219 -1.46 11.12 -9.29
CA CYS A 219 -1.25 9.83 -9.96
C CYS A 219 -0.27 8.92 -9.21
N GLY A 220 0.22 9.33 -8.05
CA GLY A 220 1.06 8.51 -7.18
C GLY A 220 1.39 9.23 -5.88
N ALA A 221 1.66 8.48 -4.81
CA ALA A 221 2.17 9.02 -3.57
C ALA A 221 2.91 7.91 -2.80
N ALA A 222 3.88 8.29 -1.98
CA ALA A 222 4.53 7.33 -1.08
C ALA A 222 3.61 6.93 0.08
N GLN A 223 3.79 5.71 0.60
CA GLN A 223 3.02 5.20 1.74
C GLN A 223 3.28 5.98 3.04
N ALA A 224 4.50 6.52 3.23
CA ALA A 224 4.87 7.35 4.36
C ALA A 224 5.61 8.62 3.89
N PRO A 225 5.49 9.75 4.63
CA PRO A 225 6.36 10.91 4.44
C PRO A 225 7.79 10.62 4.92
N THR A 226 8.71 11.55 4.69
CA THR A 226 10.02 11.51 5.38
C THR A 226 9.86 11.70 6.89
N ALA A 227 10.90 11.37 7.66
CA ALA A 227 10.92 11.59 9.11
C ALA A 227 10.70 13.06 9.50
N HIS A 228 11.06 14.00 8.62
CA HIS A 228 10.85 15.44 8.79
C HIS A 228 9.49 15.93 8.27
N GLY A 229 8.55 15.03 7.98
CA GLY A 229 7.21 15.37 7.53
C GLY A 229 7.15 15.92 6.11
N LYS A 230 8.13 15.60 5.24
CA LYS A 230 8.05 15.97 3.82
C LYS A 230 7.27 14.90 3.08
N LEU A 231 6.09 15.27 2.59
CA LEU A 231 5.29 14.45 1.70
C LEU A 231 5.69 14.74 0.25
N VAL A 232 5.86 13.69 -0.57
CA VAL A 232 6.02 13.83 -2.01
C VAL A 232 4.91 13.05 -2.71
N ILE A 233 4.20 13.75 -3.59
CA ILE A 233 3.15 13.21 -4.44
C ILE A 233 3.55 13.34 -5.90
N ALA A 234 2.97 12.51 -6.76
CA ALA A 234 3.06 12.62 -8.20
C ALA A 234 1.77 13.14 -8.80
N THR A 235 1.84 14.00 -9.82
CA THR A 235 0.67 14.53 -10.54
C THR A 235 0.78 14.34 -12.04
N LEU A 236 -0.38 14.26 -12.69
CA LEU A 236 -0.50 14.14 -14.15
C LEU A 236 0.04 15.38 -14.84
N GLU A 237 0.44 15.24 -16.09
CA GLU A 237 0.93 16.38 -16.88
C GLU A 237 -0.18 17.37 -17.29
N ASN A 238 -1.42 16.88 -17.40
CA ASN A 238 -2.60 17.67 -17.75
C ASN A 238 -3.89 16.97 -17.28
N ASN A 239 -5.06 17.49 -17.71
CA ASN A 239 -6.38 17.05 -17.26
C ASN A 239 -7.11 16.12 -18.25
N THR A 240 -6.42 15.64 -19.28
CA THR A 240 -7.03 14.75 -20.27
C THR A 240 -7.07 13.30 -19.77
N ALA A 241 -7.98 12.50 -20.30
CA ALA A 241 -8.15 11.10 -19.90
C ALA A 241 -6.92 10.20 -20.18
N ARG A 242 -5.98 10.66 -21.02
CA ARG A 242 -4.77 9.93 -21.41
C ARG A 242 -3.48 10.60 -20.91
N ALA A 243 -3.60 11.54 -19.97
CA ALA A 243 -2.44 12.24 -19.42
C ALA A 243 -1.46 11.26 -18.77
N HIS A 244 -0.17 11.46 -19.01
CA HIS A 244 0.87 10.70 -18.32
C HIS A 244 1.12 11.26 -16.92
N CYS A 245 1.53 10.39 -16.00
CA CYS A 245 2.06 10.81 -14.70
C CYS A 245 3.45 11.40 -14.95
N LYS A 246 3.71 12.62 -14.45
CA LYS A 246 4.86 13.40 -14.92
C LYS A 246 5.59 14.19 -13.85
N TYR A 247 4.87 14.83 -12.95
CA TYR A 247 5.49 15.75 -11.98
C TYR A 247 5.58 15.11 -10.61
N LEU A 248 6.63 15.45 -9.85
CA LEU A 248 6.67 15.27 -8.40
C LEU A 248 6.50 16.63 -7.73
N GLN A 249 5.72 16.67 -6.66
CA GLN A 249 5.47 17.85 -5.84
C GLN A 249 5.69 17.52 -4.38
N GLN A 250 6.55 18.30 -3.73
CA GLN A 250 6.75 18.24 -2.28
C GLN A 250 5.75 19.14 -1.57
N ILE A 251 5.20 18.64 -0.46
CA ILE A 251 4.30 19.37 0.44
C ILE A 251 4.77 19.14 1.87
N ASP A 252 4.96 20.22 2.63
CA ASP A 252 5.22 20.13 4.06
C ASP A 252 3.95 19.64 4.76
N LEU A 253 4.02 18.46 5.36
CA LEU A 253 2.85 17.82 5.94
C LEU A 253 2.34 18.58 7.17
N ALA A 254 3.20 19.23 7.95
CA ALA A 254 2.78 19.95 9.16
C ALA A 254 1.96 21.19 8.80
N THR A 255 2.39 21.93 7.78
CA THR A 255 1.81 23.26 7.48
C THR A 255 0.98 23.30 6.20
N GLY A 256 1.00 22.26 5.36
CA GLY A 256 0.44 22.30 4.01
C GLY A 256 1.21 23.22 3.07
N LYS A 257 2.45 23.62 3.39
CA LYS A 257 3.22 24.53 2.54
C LYS A 257 3.71 23.77 1.31
N VAL A 258 3.39 24.30 0.14
CA VAL A 258 3.88 23.79 -1.15
C VAL A 258 5.38 24.06 -1.26
N GLY A 259 6.15 23.01 -1.53
CA GLY A 259 7.58 23.09 -1.80
C GLY A 259 7.89 23.00 -3.29
N TRP A 260 9.00 22.33 -3.61
CA TRP A 260 9.48 22.20 -4.98
C TRP A 260 8.55 21.33 -5.83
N LYS A 261 8.55 21.61 -7.14
CA LYS A 261 7.91 20.81 -8.19
C LYS A 261 8.96 20.52 -9.26
N ILE A 262 9.08 19.26 -9.65
CA ILE A 262 10.01 18.84 -10.71
C ILE A 262 9.30 17.90 -11.69
N GLU A 263 9.83 17.86 -12.91
CA GLU A 263 9.48 16.85 -13.89
C GLU A 263 10.31 15.58 -13.66
N VAL A 264 9.65 14.42 -13.65
CA VAL A 264 10.34 13.14 -13.78
C VAL A 264 10.70 12.99 -15.25
N PRO A 265 12.00 12.92 -15.61
CA PRO A 265 12.39 12.82 -17.01
C PRO A 265 11.80 11.56 -17.65
N GLN A 266 11.22 11.72 -18.84
CA GLN A 266 10.82 10.58 -19.65
C GLN A 266 12.08 9.86 -20.14
N GLU A 267 12.24 8.61 -19.74
CA GLU A 267 13.41 7.79 -20.09
C GLU A 267 13.19 7.02 -21.41
N SER A 268 11.95 6.92 -21.89
CA SER A 268 11.60 6.26 -23.17
C SER A 268 10.31 6.78 -23.77
N SER A 269 10.22 6.86 -25.10
CA SER A 269 8.98 7.18 -25.81
C SER A 269 7.87 6.13 -25.61
N TYR A 270 8.23 4.93 -25.14
CA TYR A 270 7.27 3.87 -24.81
C TYR A 270 6.76 3.95 -23.37
N ASP A 271 7.37 4.80 -22.53
CA ASP A 271 6.86 5.09 -21.21
C ASP A 271 5.61 5.95 -21.31
N THR A 272 4.46 5.28 -21.23
CA THR A 272 3.13 5.89 -21.30
C THR A 272 2.42 5.83 -19.96
N THR A 273 3.16 5.65 -18.86
CA THR A 273 2.57 5.38 -17.55
C THR A 273 1.73 6.56 -17.06
N ASN A 274 0.48 6.28 -16.68
CA ASN A 274 -0.43 7.26 -16.08
C ASN A 274 -0.41 7.23 -14.55
N GLU A 275 0.44 6.39 -13.94
CA GLU A 275 0.62 6.25 -12.50
C GLU A 275 2.09 6.07 -12.14
N PHE A 276 2.52 6.66 -11.03
CA PHE A 276 3.85 6.41 -10.48
C PHE A 276 3.75 5.63 -9.18
N ARG A 277 4.68 4.69 -8.99
CA ARG A 277 4.90 4.02 -7.70
C ARG A 277 6.01 4.75 -6.97
N LEU A 278 5.72 5.18 -5.75
CA LEU A 278 6.65 5.96 -4.95
C LEU A 278 7.00 5.21 -3.67
N ALA A 279 8.28 5.26 -3.30
CA ALA A 279 8.80 4.76 -2.05
C ALA A 279 9.70 5.82 -1.41
N VAL A 280 9.66 5.94 -0.09
CA VAL A 280 10.53 6.85 0.67
C VAL A 280 11.46 6.04 1.56
N THR A 281 12.74 6.40 1.58
CA THR A 281 13.75 5.87 2.52
C THR A 281 14.71 7.00 2.88
N GLY A 282 14.75 7.36 4.16
CA GLY A 282 15.42 8.58 4.61
C GLY A 282 14.86 9.81 3.88
N ASP A 283 15.75 10.59 3.26
CA ASP A 283 15.40 11.76 2.45
C ASP A 283 15.40 11.46 0.93
N THR A 284 15.29 10.20 0.52
CA THR A 284 15.16 9.82 -0.88
C THR A 284 13.73 9.39 -1.19
N VAL A 285 13.20 9.91 -2.29
CA VAL A 285 12.00 9.41 -2.97
C VAL A 285 12.42 8.63 -4.20
N ALA A 286 12.19 7.33 -4.19
CA ALA A 286 12.32 6.48 -5.37
C ALA A 286 10.99 6.43 -6.12
N VAL A 287 11.05 6.56 -7.43
CA VAL A 287 9.92 6.52 -8.35
C VAL A 287 10.17 5.40 -9.35
N SER A 288 9.24 4.47 -9.50
CA SER A 288 9.27 3.49 -10.60
C SER A 288 8.08 3.68 -11.54
N HIS A 289 8.37 3.58 -12.84
CA HIS A 289 7.47 3.83 -13.96
C HIS A 289 7.93 3.02 -15.18
N SER A 290 7.02 2.38 -15.93
CA SER A 290 7.28 1.57 -17.14
C SER A 290 8.72 1.08 -17.39
N ALA A 291 9.20 0.06 -16.66
CA ALA A 291 10.54 -0.53 -16.83
C ALA A 291 11.73 0.39 -16.45
N TYR A 292 11.47 1.56 -15.86
CA TYR A 292 12.43 2.54 -15.40
C TYR A 292 12.18 2.91 -13.94
N ALA A 293 13.20 3.50 -13.34
CA ALA A 293 13.05 4.13 -12.05
C ALA A 293 14.10 5.22 -11.83
N SER A 294 13.82 6.13 -10.91
CA SER A 294 14.74 7.21 -10.56
C SER A 294 14.61 7.54 -9.08
N GLY A 295 15.67 8.09 -8.50
CA GLY A 295 15.70 8.59 -7.14
C GLY A 295 15.83 10.10 -7.12
N PHE A 296 15.08 10.75 -6.26
CA PHE A 296 15.10 12.19 -6.06
C PHE A 296 15.23 12.51 -4.57
N SER A 297 15.93 13.59 -4.24
CA SER A 297 15.97 14.12 -2.89
C SER A 297 14.59 14.67 -2.51
N ALA A 298 14.05 14.21 -1.39
CA ALA A 298 12.80 14.71 -0.81
C ALA A 298 12.93 16.17 -0.33
N VAL A 299 14.16 16.64 -0.10
CA VAL A 299 14.46 17.97 0.43
C VAL A 299 14.36 19.05 -0.63
N ASP A 300 14.98 18.83 -1.79
CA ASP A 300 15.17 19.86 -2.83
C ASP A 300 14.77 19.41 -4.25
N GLY A 301 14.29 18.17 -4.41
CA GLY A 301 13.87 17.62 -5.71
C GLY A 301 15.03 17.27 -6.63
N LYS A 302 16.28 17.35 -6.17
CA LYS A 302 17.44 17.02 -7.02
C LYS A 302 17.41 15.53 -7.39
N LYS A 303 17.59 15.22 -8.69
CA LYS A 303 17.80 13.83 -9.15
C LYS A 303 19.09 13.29 -8.53
N LEU A 304 18.97 12.19 -7.80
CA LEU A 304 20.08 11.49 -7.15
C LEU A 304 20.63 10.38 -8.03
N PHE A 305 19.73 9.61 -8.64
CA PHE A 305 20.07 8.51 -9.54
C PHE A 305 18.98 8.30 -10.59
N GLY A 306 19.36 7.77 -11.75
CA GLY A 306 18.43 7.27 -12.76
C GLY A 306 18.20 5.76 -12.60
N THR A 307 17.74 5.11 -13.66
CA THR A 307 17.44 3.67 -13.62
C THR A 307 18.65 2.89 -13.14
N TRP A 308 18.47 2.18 -12.01
CA TRP A 308 19.53 1.38 -11.44
C TRP A 308 19.80 0.18 -12.35
N LYS A 309 21.08 -0.13 -12.53
CA LYS A 309 21.51 -1.24 -13.40
C LYS A 309 21.31 -2.54 -12.64
N THR A 310 20.25 -3.28 -12.96
CA THR A 310 20.07 -4.65 -12.43
C THR A 310 20.70 -5.68 -13.37
N VAL A 311 20.96 -6.88 -12.86
CA VAL A 311 21.64 -7.99 -13.55
C VAL A 311 20.75 -8.59 -14.65
N GLY A 312 20.56 -7.86 -15.76
CA GLY A 312 19.77 -8.29 -16.91
C GLY A 312 18.26 -8.21 -16.71
N CYS A 313 17.79 -7.30 -15.85
CA CYS A 313 16.38 -7.10 -15.58
C CYS A 313 16.02 -5.60 -15.65
N SER A 314 14.73 -5.29 -15.73
CA SER A 314 14.25 -3.91 -15.73
C SER A 314 13.50 -3.62 -14.43
N PRO A 315 13.60 -2.41 -13.85
CA PRO A 315 12.76 -2.00 -12.73
C PRO A 315 11.28 -2.32 -12.94
N TYR A 316 10.63 -2.85 -11.91
CA TYR A 316 9.20 -3.18 -11.93
C TYR A 316 8.40 -2.42 -10.86
N SER A 317 8.92 -2.36 -9.64
CA SER A 317 8.31 -1.63 -8.54
C SER A 317 9.35 -1.27 -7.49
N VAL A 318 8.99 -0.36 -6.58
CA VAL A 318 9.81 0.06 -5.44
C VAL A 318 9.04 -0.05 -4.14
N GLY A 319 9.75 -0.35 -3.06
CA GLY A 319 9.24 -0.32 -1.69
C GLY A 319 10.17 0.47 -0.77
N GLY A 320 9.61 1.22 0.17
CA GLY A 320 10.35 2.06 1.11
C GLY A 320 10.10 1.71 2.57
N GLY A 321 10.58 2.57 3.46
CA GLY A 321 10.68 2.35 4.89
C GLY A 321 12.11 2.60 5.36
N THR A 322 12.61 1.74 6.24
CA THR A 322 14.00 1.78 6.74
C THR A 322 15.02 1.41 5.66
N ARG A 323 14.60 0.61 4.66
CA ARG A 323 15.42 0.20 3.51
C ARG A 323 14.69 0.50 2.22
N LEU A 324 15.45 0.86 1.19
CA LEU A 324 14.94 1.02 -0.17
C LEU A 324 15.04 -0.30 -0.90
N ILE A 325 13.91 -0.85 -1.32
CA ILE A 325 13.81 -2.15 -1.98
C ILE A 325 13.37 -1.95 -3.43
N GLY A 326 14.14 -2.51 -4.35
CA GLY A 326 13.79 -2.63 -5.76
C GLY A 326 13.24 -4.02 -6.07
N VAL A 327 12.22 -4.08 -6.93
CA VAL A 327 11.81 -5.32 -7.60
C VAL A 327 12.06 -5.14 -9.08
N GLY A 328 12.79 -6.06 -9.69
CA GLY A 328 13.10 -6.07 -11.12
C GLY A 328 12.38 -7.21 -11.84
N LEU A 329 11.91 -6.96 -13.06
CA LEU A 329 11.38 -7.95 -13.99
C LEU A 329 12.50 -8.37 -14.95
N CYS A 330 12.89 -9.64 -14.88
CA CYS A 330 13.96 -10.20 -15.69
C CYS A 330 13.41 -10.74 -17.01
N SER A 331 14.08 -10.40 -18.11
CA SER A 331 13.98 -11.19 -19.32
C SER A 331 14.62 -12.55 -19.04
N GLY A 332 13.83 -13.62 -19.15
CA GLY A 332 14.31 -14.97 -18.86
C GLY A 332 15.47 -15.35 -19.78
N SER A 333 16.53 -15.94 -19.22
CA SER A 333 17.46 -16.77 -19.98
C SER A 333 16.82 -18.16 -20.13
N GLY A 334 15.79 -18.28 -20.98
CA GLY A 334 14.95 -19.48 -21.08
C GLY A 334 13.60 -19.19 -21.72
N ASP A 335 12.57 -19.92 -21.30
CA ASP A 335 11.19 -19.76 -21.78
C ASP A 335 10.71 -18.31 -21.62
N VAL A 336 10.71 -17.57 -22.72
CA VAL A 336 10.35 -16.15 -22.81
C VAL A 336 8.88 -15.87 -22.46
N THR A 337 8.08 -16.92 -22.23
CA THR A 337 6.69 -16.80 -21.79
C THR A 337 6.55 -16.68 -20.27
N LYS A 338 7.59 -16.99 -19.49
CA LYS A 338 7.53 -16.97 -18.01
C LYS A 338 8.16 -15.72 -17.42
N THR A 339 7.41 -15.03 -16.58
CA THR A 339 7.92 -13.92 -15.78
C THR A 339 8.88 -14.43 -14.70
N GLN A 340 9.99 -13.72 -14.49
CA GLN A 340 10.93 -13.99 -13.41
C GLN A 340 11.28 -12.66 -12.77
N GLN A 341 11.22 -12.57 -11.44
CA GLN A 341 11.58 -11.36 -10.74
C GLN A 341 12.83 -11.51 -9.88
N LEU A 342 13.49 -10.38 -9.67
CA LEU A 342 14.52 -10.21 -8.66
C LEU A 342 14.03 -9.23 -7.60
N ILE A 343 14.58 -9.36 -6.39
CA ILE A 343 14.47 -8.37 -5.34
C ILE A 343 15.87 -7.90 -4.95
N GLU A 344 16.01 -6.63 -4.61
CA GLU A 344 17.30 -6.05 -4.22
C GLU A 344 17.13 -4.96 -3.19
N GLU A 345 18.12 -4.81 -2.32
CA GLU A 345 18.28 -3.61 -1.51
C GLU A 345 19.12 -2.61 -2.29
N LEU A 346 18.60 -1.39 -2.41
CA LEU A 346 19.26 -0.28 -3.08
C LEU A 346 19.87 0.66 -2.04
N ASP A 347 21.03 1.20 -2.35
CA ASP A 347 21.54 2.38 -1.68
C ASP A 347 20.65 3.58 -1.99
N PRO A 348 20.02 4.24 -1.00
CA PRO A 348 19.07 5.31 -1.26
C PRO A 348 19.72 6.59 -1.80
N ALA A 349 21.03 6.78 -1.69
CA ALA A 349 21.69 7.97 -2.24
C ALA A 349 22.09 7.79 -3.71
N THR A 350 22.42 6.56 -4.10
CA THR A 350 23.05 6.27 -5.40
C THR A 350 22.23 5.34 -6.29
N GLY A 351 21.21 4.69 -5.74
CA GLY A 351 20.40 3.68 -6.43
C GLY A 351 21.18 2.38 -6.72
N LYS A 352 22.41 2.22 -6.23
CA LYS A 352 23.20 1.02 -6.50
C LYS A 352 22.67 -0.16 -5.69
N SER A 353 22.55 -1.31 -6.35
CA SER A 353 22.24 -2.58 -5.70
C SER A 353 23.33 -2.92 -4.68
N LYS A 354 22.96 -3.05 -3.41
CA LYS A 354 23.85 -3.55 -2.35
C LYS A 354 23.95 -5.07 -2.40
N TRP A 355 22.82 -5.71 -2.64
CA TRP A 355 22.66 -7.14 -2.86
C TRP A 355 21.39 -7.37 -3.67
N ASN A 356 21.30 -8.49 -4.36
CA ASN A 356 20.09 -8.92 -5.05
C ASN A 356 19.85 -10.43 -4.88
N TYR A 357 18.60 -10.84 -5.01
CA TYR A 357 18.16 -12.22 -5.03
C TYR A 357 17.19 -12.43 -6.19
N LYS A 358 17.53 -13.36 -7.08
CA LYS A 358 16.71 -13.71 -8.25
C LYS A 358 15.86 -14.94 -7.93
N PHE A 359 14.54 -14.81 -8.03
CA PHE A 359 13.62 -15.92 -7.82
C PHE A 359 13.66 -16.90 -8.99
N ALA A 360 13.21 -18.14 -8.77
CA ALA A 360 13.05 -19.11 -9.86
C ALA A 360 12.00 -18.62 -10.90
N PRO A 361 12.07 -19.07 -12.17
CA PRO A 361 11.07 -18.70 -13.18
C PRO A 361 9.63 -18.98 -12.73
N GLY A 362 8.70 -18.08 -13.11
CA GLY A 362 7.30 -18.11 -12.73
C GLY A 362 6.98 -17.45 -11.38
N TRP A 363 7.99 -17.09 -10.58
CA TRP A 363 7.79 -16.41 -9.30
C TRP A 363 7.87 -14.89 -9.42
N THR A 364 6.89 -14.22 -8.81
CA THR A 364 6.79 -12.76 -8.72
C THR A 364 6.62 -12.32 -7.27
N VAL A 365 7.37 -11.30 -6.88
CA VAL A 365 7.21 -10.60 -5.60
C VAL A 365 6.04 -9.63 -5.70
N GLY A 366 4.99 -9.90 -4.94
CA GLY A 366 3.80 -9.05 -4.93
C GLY A 366 3.73 -8.11 -3.73
N ARG A 367 4.34 -8.48 -2.60
CA ARG A 367 4.21 -7.72 -1.34
C ARG A 367 5.48 -7.68 -0.53
N ILE A 368 5.71 -6.55 0.13
CA ILE A 368 6.66 -6.38 1.22
C ILE A 368 5.83 -6.22 2.50
N TYR A 369 5.97 -7.16 3.43
CA TYR A 369 5.33 -7.05 4.75
C TYR A 369 6.17 -6.22 5.72
N SER A 370 7.49 -6.22 5.54
CA SER A 370 8.42 -5.39 6.30
C SER A 370 9.69 -5.16 5.51
N THR A 371 10.31 -3.99 5.68
CA THR A 371 11.65 -3.69 5.15
C THR A 371 12.75 -3.91 6.18
N ASP A 372 12.42 -4.13 7.47
CA ASP A 372 13.39 -4.48 8.50
C ASP A 372 12.75 -5.29 9.65
N PRO A 373 13.04 -6.61 9.78
CA PRO A 373 13.75 -7.42 8.78
C PRO A 373 12.99 -7.46 7.45
N LEU A 374 13.67 -7.69 6.33
CA LEU A 374 12.98 -7.78 5.03
C LEU A 374 12.19 -9.09 4.93
N VAL A 375 10.87 -8.95 4.81
CA VAL A 375 9.92 -10.05 4.66
C VAL A 375 8.98 -9.77 3.49
N VAL A 376 8.88 -10.70 2.56
CA VAL A 376 8.08 -10.53 1.33
C VAL A 376 7.17 -11.72 1.08
N ALA A 377 6.08 -11.47 0.35
CA ALA A 377 5.27 -12.52 -0.25
C ALA A 377 5.54 -12.59 -1.75
N ALA A 378 5.83 -13.81 -2.21
CA ALA A 378 5.99 -14.11 -3.62
C ALA A 378 4.98 -15.18 -4.05
N ARG A 379 4.57 -15.13 -5.31
CA ARG A 379 3.61 -16.08 -5.89
C ARG A 379 4.14 -16.67 -7.18
N ASN A 380 3.87 -17.95 -7.38
CA ASN A 380 4.12 -18.63 -8.64
C ASN A 380 2.88 -18.57 -9.55
N SER A 381 3.06 -18.11 -10.80
CA SER A 381 1.98 -17.98 -11.78
C SER A 381 1.39 -19.32 -12.20
N ASP A 382 2.19 -20.38 -12.24
CA ASP A 382 1.83 -21.66 -12.86
C ASP A 382 1.17 -22.57 -11.83
N THR A 383 1.85 -22.78 -10.70
CA THR A 383 1.37 -23.65 -9.62
C THR A 383 0.34 -22.99 -8.72
N LYS A 384 0.19 -21.66 -8.82
CA LYS A 384 -0.60 -20.82 -7.90
C LYS A 384 -0.14 -20.90 -6.44
N ALA A 385 1.02 -21.50 -6.18
CA ALA A 385 1.66 -21.52 -4.88
C ALA A 385 2.09 -20.10 -4.48
N TRP A 386 2.10 -19.82 -3.19
CA TRP A 386 2.65 -18.60 -2.64
C TRP A 386 3.59 -18.93 -1.50
N ASN A 387 4.54 -18.03 -1.23
CA ASN A 387 5.44 -18.20 -0.11
C ASN A 387 5.71 -16.89 0.61
N ILE A 388 6.13 -17.04 1.86
CA ILE A 388 6.75 -15.98 2.65
C ILE A 388 8.25 -16.23 2.60
N THR A 389 9.00 -15.21 2.21
CA THR A 389 10.47 -15.25 2.14
C THR A 389 11.04 -14.17 3.04
N THR A 390 11.97 -14.54 3.92
CA THR A 390 12.68 -13.60 4.79
C THR A 390 14.16 -13.58 4.44
N PHE A 391 14.76 -12.39 4.46
CA PHE A 391 16.15 -12.17 4.07
C PHE A 391 17.02 -11.77 5.27
N ALA A 392 18.27 -12.20 5.25
CA ALA A 392 19.32 -11.69 6.11
C ALA A 392 19.76 -10.30 5.60
N PRO A 393 20.45 -9.50 6.42
CA PRO A 393 20.92 -8.18 6.00
C PRO A 393 21.83 -8.18 4.77
N ASP A 394 22.49 -9.30 4.46
CA ASP A 394 23.34 -9.48 3.28
C ASP A 394 22.59 -9.98 2.03
N GLY A 395 21.26 -10.08 2.10
CA GLY A 395 20.43 -10.53 0.99
C GLY A 395 20.27 -12.04 0.86
N LYS A 396 20.90 -12.84 1.72
CA LYS A 396 20.67 -14.30 1.73
C LYS A 396 19.28 -14.62 2.26
N VAL A 397 18.57 -15.55 1.62
CA VAL A 397 17.32 -16.09 2.15
C VAL A 397 17.62 -16.80 3.48
N ARG A 398 16.99 -16.35 4.57
CA ARG A 398 17.05 -17.04 5.87
C ARG A 398 16.16 -18.29 5.84
N TRP A 399 14.96 -18.13 5.31
CA TRP A 399 14.00 -19.20 5.06
C TRP A 399 12.96 -18.73 4.05
N GLN A 400 12.34 -19.72 3.43
CA GLN A 400 11.23 -19.56 2.50
C GLN A 400 10.22 -20.68 2.77
N VAL A 401 8.98 -20.32 3.03
CA VAL A 401 7.92 -21.27 3.43
C VAL A 401 6.65 -20.96 2.67
N GLU A 402 6.03 -21.99 2.07
CA GLU A 402 4.63 -21.95 1.67
C GLU A 402 3.75 -22.18 2.90
N PRO A 403 2.97 -21.19 3.34
CA PRO A 403 2.16 -21.34 4.54
C PRO A 403 0.99 -22.31 4.32
N LYS A 404 0.61 -23.04 5.37
CA LYS A 404 -0.54 -23.97 5.34
C LYS A 404 -1.89 -23.26 5.43
N PHE A 405 -1.88 -21.97 5.74
CA PHE A 405 -3.07 -21.12 5.77
C PHE A 405 -3.18 -20.26 4.52
N LYS A 406 -4.37 -19.74 4.24
CA LYS A 406 -4.62 -18.81 3.14
C LYS A 406 -4.73 -17.39 3.68
N VAL A 407 -4.25 -16.43 2.91
CA VAL A 407 -4.48 -14.98 3.11
C VAL A 407 -5.24 -14.42 1.91
N THR A 408 -5.71 -13.18 2.00
CA THR A 408 -6.36 -12.53 0.86
C THR A 408 -5.37 -12.35 -0.31
N GLY A 409 -5.88 -12.24 -1.54
CA GLY A 409 -5.03 -12.01 -2.73
C GLY A 409 -4.19 -10.73 -2.63
N ALA A 410 -4.67 -9.76 -1.85
CA ALA A 410 -3.94 -8.54 -1.52
C ALA A 410 -2.71 -8.78 -0.63
N CYS A 411 -2.50 -9.98 -0.10
CA CYS A 411 -1.38 -10.30 0.78
C CYS A 411 -0.56 -11.52 0.32
N ASP A 412 -1.08 -12.41 -0.53
CA ASP A 412 -0.40 -13.67 -0.93
C ASP A 412 0.63 -13.54 -2.08
N GLY A 413 1.06 -12.31 -2.39
CA GLY A 413 1.99 -12.06 -3.49
C GLY A 413 1.38 -12.06 -4.90
N TYR A 414 0.08 -12.39 -5.07
CA TYR A 414 -0.64 -12.10 -6.32
C TYR A 414 -0.79 -10.58 -6.50
N GLY A 415 -1.18 -9.92 -5.42
CA GLY A 415 -1.45 -8.51 -5.37
C GLY A 415 -2.89 -8.14 -5.74
N ASP A 416 -3.13 -6.86 -5.95
CA ASP A 416 -4.43 -6.24 -6.21
C ASP A 416 -4.45 -5.56 -7.59
N GLY A 417 -3.51 -5.93 -8.48
CA GLY A 417 -3.30 -5.29 -9.78
C GLY A 417 -2.71 -3.88 -9.71
N SER A 418 -2.63 -3.26 -8.52
CA SER A 418 -2.03 -1.94 -8.34
C SER A 418 -0.52 -1.98 -8.47
N GLY A 419 0.10 -3.14 -8.19
CA GLY A 419 1.53 -3.43 -7.98
C GLY A 419 2.24 -2.61 -6.90
N ASP A 420 1.47 -1.89 -6.08
CA ASP A 420 1.96 -1.33 -4.84
C ASP A 420 2.43 -2.46 -3.93
N LEU A 421 3.72 -2.47 -3.60
CA LEU A 421 4.32 -3.53 -2.78
C LEU A 421 3.85 -3.46 -1.32
N HIS A 422 3.30 -2.33 -0.87
CA HIS A 422 2.85 -2.10 0.50
C HIS A 422 1.34 -2.22 0.69
N ALA A 423 0.61 -2.62 -0.35
CA ALA A 423 -0.86 -2.64 -0.31
C ALA A 423 -1.49 -3.77 0.54
N CYS A 424 -0.70 -4.64 1.18
CA CYS A 424 -1.25 -5.62 2.11
C CYS A 424 -1.64 -4.94 3.44
N THR A 425 -2.94 -4.81 3.71
CA THR A 425 -3.48 -4.16 4.92
C THR A 425 -3.86 -5.13 6.04
N PHE A 426 -3.39 -6.38 5.94
CA PHE A 426 -3.65 -7.46 6.91
C PHE A 426 -2.34 -7.98 7.53
N ALA A 427 -1.31 -7.14 7.59
CA ALA A 427 0.01 -7.53 8.07
C ALA A 427 0.56 -6.50 9.07
N ALA A 428 1.20 -7.00 10.12
CA ALA A 428 2.05 -6.24 11.01
C ALA A 428 3.26 -7.08 11.39
N THR A 429 4.39 -6.45 11.67
CA THR A 429 5.62 -7.15 12.02
C THR A 429 6.32 -6.47 13.20
N ASP A 430 7.01 -7.29 13.99
CA ASP A 430 8.13 -6.84 14.82
C ASP A 430 9.42 -7.55 14.36
N ALA A 431 10.50 -7.40 15.11
CA ALA A 431 11.80 -8.00 14.77
C ALA A 431 11.80 -9.55 14.71
N ALA A 432 10.84 -10.21 15.36
CA ALA A 432 10.81 -11.66 15.56
C ALA A 432 9.54 -12.34 15.03
N THR A 433 8.45 -11.60 14.80
CA THR A 433 7.13 -12.15 14.48
C THR A 433 6.46 -11.35 13.37
N LEU A 434 5.93 -12.06 12.38
CA LEU A 434 4.97 -11.54 11.40
C LEU A 434 3.56 -11.96 11.81
N TYR A 435 2.67 -10.99 11.92
CA TYR A 435 1.24 -11.20 12.17
C TYR A 435 0.47 -11.02 10.87
N LEU A 436 -0.31 -12.03 10.47
CA LEU A 436 -1.12 -12.02 9.25
C LEU A 436 -2.56 -12.37 9.54
N GLY A 437 -3.49 -11.61 8.95
CA GLY A 437 -4.89 -11.99 8.88
C GLY A 437 -5.14 -13.02 7.77
N THR A 438 -5.84 -14.11 8.08
CA THR A 438 -6.22 -15.13 7.08
C THR A 438 -7.35 -14.66 6.18
N ALA A 439 -7.58 -15.39 5.08
CA ALA A 439 -8.65 -15.12 4.12
C ALA A 439 -10.08 -15.38 4.65
N GLY A 440 -10.22 -16.02 5.82
CA GLY A 440 -11.51 -16.49 6.32
C GLY A 440 -12.01 -17.77 5.65
N SER A 441 -13.05 -18.37 6.23
CA SER A 441 -13.73 -19.56 5.71
C SER A 441 -15.15 -19.30 5.20
N GLU A 442 -15.75 -18.17 5.56
CA GLU A 442 -17.16 -17.86 5.29
C GLU A 442 -17.38 -16.96 4.06
N GLY A 443 -16.35 -16.81 3.23
CA GLY A 443 -16.37 -15.95 2.06
C GLY A 443 -16.02 -14.49 2.37
N ALA A 444 -16.08 -13.66 1.33
CA ALA A 444 -15.75 -12.23 1.41
C ALA A 444 -16.91 -11.39 0.90
N VAL A 445 -17.24 -10.32 1.61
CA VAL A 445 -18.21 -9.31 1.19
C VAL A 445 -17.44 -8.11 0.65
N LEU A 446 -17.71 -7.73 -0.61
CA LEU A 446 -17.02 -6.63 -1.28
C LEU A 446 -15.48 -6.79 -1.30
N GLY A 447 -15.00 -8.03 -1.36
CA GLY A 447 -13.57 -8.37 -1.36
C GLY A 447 -12.92 -8.41 0.02
N GLU A 448 -13.70 -8.21 1.09
CA GLU A 448 -13.22 -8.21 2.48
C GLU A 448 -13.76 -9.43 3.25
N PRO A 449 -12.92 -10.16 4.01
CA PRO A 449 -13.39 -11.29 4.81
C PRO A 449 -14.31 -10.81 5.93
N GLU A 450 -15.46 -11.46 6.14
CA GLU A 450 -16.33 -11.19 7.30
C GLU A 450 -15.78 -11.84 8.59
N THR A 451 -15.09 -12.97 8.44
CA THR A 451 -14.49 -13.74 9.52
C THR A 451 -13.05 -14.11 9.16
N ASN A 452 -12.15 -14.15 10.13
CA ASN A 452 -10.80 -14.68 9.91
C ASN A 452 -10.11 -15.09 11.22
N GLU A 453 -8.83 -15.46 11.07
CA GLU A 453 -7.90 -15.66 12.18
C GLU A 453 -6.71 -14.73 12.00
N VAL A 454 -6.08 -14.34 13.10
CA VAL A 454 -4.73 -13.75 13.08
C VAL A 454 -3.73 -14.85 13.39
N VAL A 455 -2.77 -15.05 12.49
CA VAL A 455 -1.68 -16.02 12.61
C VAL A 455 -0.39 -15.28 12.93
N ALA A 456 0.35 -15.76 13.92
CA ALA A 456 1.71 -15.32 14.20
C ALA A 456 2.73 -16.28 13.58
N VAL A 457 3.64 -15.76 12.76
CA VAL A 457 4.71 -16.49 12.09
C VAL A 457 6.05 -16.07 12.69
N ASP A 458 6.84 -17.05 13.11
CA ASP A 458 8.20 -16.85 13.63
C ASP A 458 9.14 -16.43 12.51
N LEU A 459 9.77 -15.26 12.62
CA LEU A 459 10.71 -14.74 11.61
C LEU A 459 12.10 -15.39 11.66
N GLY A 460 12.39 -16.21 12.65
CA GLY A 460 13.59 -17.03 12.72
C GLY A 460 13.52 -18.30 11.87
N ASN A 461 12.33 -18.88 11.68
CA ASN A 461 12.18 -20.18 10.99
C ASN A 461 10.97 -20.31 10.04
N GLY A 462 10.12 -19.29 9.95
CA GLY A 462 8.95 -19.26 9.07
C GLY A 462 7.77 -20.12 9.53
N LYS A 463 7.84 -20.73 10.73
CA LYS A 463 6.78 -21.57 11.27
C LYS A 463 5.72 -20.71 11.96
N GLU A 464 4.50 -21.19 11.88
CA GLU A 464 3.42 -20.67 12.70
C GLU A 464 3.69 -20.93 14.19
N LYS A 465 3.59 -19.87 15.00
CA LYS A 465 3.70 -19.91 16.46
C LYS A 465 2.36 -20.24 17.09
N TRP A 466 1.32 -19.55 16.62
CA TRP A 466 -0.06 -19.66 17.10
C TRP A 466 -1.01 -18.97 16.12
N ARG A 467 -2.31 -19.21 16.34
CA ARG A 467 -3.40 -18.49 15.69
C ARG A 467 -4.48 -18.14 16.69
N THR A 468 -5.17 -17.03 16.44
CA THR A 468 -6.23 -16.49 17.29
C THR A 468 -7.46 -16.16 16.46
N LYS A 469 -8.63 -16.54 16.97
CA LYS A 469 -9.94 -16.07 16.50
C LYS A 469 -10.46 -14.97 17.41
N GLU A 470 -11.23 -14.06 16.83
CA GLU A 470 -12.05 -13.15 17.63
C GLU A 470 -13.22 -13.95 18.23
N PRO A 471 -13.62 -13.72 19.50
CA PRO A 471 -14.62 -14.54 20.18
C PRO A 471 -16.00 -14.60 19.50
N HIS A 472 -16.40 -13.54 18.80
CA HIS A 472 -17.64 -13.47 18.03
C HIS A 472 -17.43 -13.83 16.55
N GLY A 473 -16.24 -14.32 16.19
CA GLY A 473 -15.88 -14.77 14.85
C GLY A 473 -15.54 -13.65 13.87
N ARG A 474 -15.45 -12.39 14.31
CA ARG A 474 -15.27 -11.23 13.42
C ARG A 474 -13.87 -11.17 12.83
N ALA A 475 -13.77 -10.64 11.60
CA ALA A 475 -12.47 -10.43 10.98
C ALA A 475 -11.61 -9.40 11.72
N MET A 476 -10.34 -9.74 11.89
CA MET A 476 -9.29 -8.94 12.50
C MET A 476 -8.20 -8.60 11.49
N ARG A 477 -7.70 -7.37 11.53
CA ARG A 477 -6.59 -6.90 10.70
C ARG A 477 -5.42 -6.45 11.57
N PRO A 478 -4.26 -7.12 11.52
CA PRO A 478 -3.04 -6.62 12.14
C PRO A 478 -2.68 -5.23 11.61
N LEU A 479 -2.39 -4.29 12.51
CA LEU A 479 -2.05 -2.90 12.19
C LEU A 479 -0.62 -2.53 12.60
N ALA A 480 -0.22 -2.97 13.78
CA ALA A 480 1.06 -2.61 14.41
C ALA A 480 1.44 -3.64 15.48
N VAL A 481 2.65 -3.50 16.03
CA VAL A 481 3.07 -4.19 17.25
C VAL A 481 3.50 -3.15 18.27
N GLU A 482 2.88 -3.17 19.45
CA GLU A 482 3.15 -2.22 20.53
C GLU A 482 3.31 -2.98 21.85
N GLY A 483 4.38 -2.71 22.59
CA GLY A 483 4.66 -3.40 23.86
C GLY A 483 4.73 -4.93 23.74
N GLY A 484 5.17 -5.44 22.59
CA GLY A 484 5.20 -6.88 22.29
C GLY A 484 3.83 -7.51 22.03
N LYS A 485 2.76 -6.71 21.89
CA LYS A 485 1.42 -7.19 21.54
C LYS A 485 1.08 -6.77 20.11
N ALA A 486 0.42 -7.66 19.36
CA ALA A 486 -0.14 -7.29 18.07
C ALA A 486 -1.36 -6.40 18.30
N VAL A 487 -1.39 -5.22 17.68
CA VAL A 487 -2.56 -4.34 17.64
C VAL A 487 -3.38 -4.69 16.40
N VAL A 488 -4.66 -4.98 16.59
CA VAL A 488 -5.57 -5.41 15.52
C VAL A 488 -6.80 -4.53 15.45
N TYR A 489 -7.25 -4.21 14.24
CA TYR A 489 -8.59 -3.70 14.00
C TYR A 489 -9.57 -4.86 13.92
N VAL A 490 -10.60 -4.84 14.76
CA VAL A 490 -11.72 -5.78 14.72
C VAL A 490 -12.85 -5.11 13.92
N GLN A 491 -13.26 -5.75 12.82
CA GLN A 491 -14.36 -5.24 12.01
C GLN A 491 -15.70 -5.28 12.77
N PRO A 492 -16.64 -4.39 12.45
CA PRO A 492 -17.97 -4.45 13.01
C PRO A 492 -18.72 -5.69 12.51
N GLY A 493 -19.20 -6.52 13.43
CA GLY A 493 -19.96 -7.76 13.16
C GLY A 493 -21.46 -7.50 13.04
N LYS A 494 -22.28 -8.54 12.94
CA LYS A 494 -23.74 -8.40 12.69
C LYS A 494 -24.57 -8.21 13.97
N GLY A 495 -24.02 -8.53 15.14
CA GLY A 495 -24.69 -8.41 16.44
C GLY A 495 -24.81 -6.97 16.95
N PRO A 496 -25.72 -6.72 17.90
CA PRO A 496 -25.98 -5.38 18.45
C PRO A 496 -24.77 -4.78 19.20
N ASP A 497 -23.90 -5.61 19.77
CA ASP A 497 -22.70 -5.20 20.49
C ASP A 497 -21.40 -5.39 19.67
N ASP A 498 -21.51 -5.83 18.41
CA ASP A 498 -20.37 -6.09 17.53
C ASP A 498 -19.85 -4.82 16.85
N SER A 499 -19.61 -3.78 17.63
CA SER A 499 -19.03 -2.53 17.14
C SER A 499 -17.57 -2.72 16.74
N ALA A 500 -17.06 -1.89 15.83
CA ALA A 500 -15.64 -1.97 15.51
C ALA A 500 -14.78 -1.63 16.73
N ALA A 501 -13.60 -2.23 16.78
CA ALA A 501 -12.71 -2.08 17.92
C ALA A 501 -11.25 -2.09 17.48
N ILE A 502 -10.41 -1.55 18.35
CA ILE A 502 -8.99 -1.87 18.39
C ILE A 502 -8.79 -2.82 19.55
N ALA A 503 -8.12 -3.94 19.30
CA ALA A 503 -7.78 -4.93 20.30
C ALA A 503 -6.28 -5.23 20.26
N THR A 504 -5.78 -5.85 21.32
CA THR A 504 -4.41 -6.36 21.39
C THR A 504 -4.41 -7.87 21.55
N ILE A 505 -3.46 -8.55 20.91
CA ILE A 505 -3.22 -9.99 21.08
C ILE A 505 -1.83 -10.15 21.70
N ALA A 506 -1.73 -10.90 22.79
CA ALA A 506 -0.45 -11.10 23.47
C ALA A 506 0.58 -11.80 22.56
N ALA A 507 1.87 -11.59 22.82
CA ALA A 507 2.97 -12.25 22.08
C ALA A 507 2.84 -13.78 22.03
N THR A 508 2.24 -14.37 23.06
CA THR A 508 1.98 -15.81 23.23
C THR A 508 0.68 -16.28 22.58
N GLY A 509 -0.08 -15.39 21.94
CA GLY A 509 -1.41 -15.65 21.43
C GLY A 509 -2.49 -15.53 22.51
N GLY A 510 -3.63 -16.17 22.27
CA GLY A 510 -4.80 -16.11 23.16
C GLY A 510 -5.86 -15.14 22.65
N ALA A 511 -6.92 -14.96 23.43
CA ALA A 511 -8.05 -14.12 23.07
C ALA A 511 -7.64 -12.65 22.92
N PRO A 512 -8.12 -11.93 21.89
CA PRO A 512 -7.89 -10.49 21.76
C PRO A 512 -8.49 -9.74 22.95
N GLN A 513 -7.76 -8.74 23.45
CA GLN A 513 -8.21 -7.83 24.50
C GLN A 513 -8.57 -6.48 23.90
N THR A 514 -9.83 -6.09 23.97
CA THR A 514 -10.30 -4.78 23.48
C THR A 514 -9.59 -3.64 24.21
N LEU A 515 -9.03 -2.72 23.41
CA LEU A 515 -8.37 -1.49 23.86
C LEU A 515 -9.28 -0.28 23.68
N LEU A 516 -9.96 -0.20 22.53
CA LEU A 516 -10.90 0.86 22.17
C LEU A 516 -12.07 0.22 21.43
N GLN A 517 -13.29 0.69 21.68
CA GLN A 517 -14.48 0.25 20.95
C GLN A 517 -15.29 1.46 20.52
N THR A 518 -15.82 1.46 19.31
CA THR A 518 -16.71 2.55 18.85
C THR A 518 -18.15 2.34 19.33
N PRO A 519 -18.99 3.38 19.37
CA PRO A 519 -20.43 3.22 19.55
C PRO A 519 -21.05 2.35 18.46
N ALA A 520 -22.11 1.61 18.80
CA ALA A 520 -22.84 0.76 17.84
C ALA A 520 -23.43 1.56 16.67
N ALA A 521 -23.82 2.82 16.89
CA ALA A 521 -24.31 3.72 15.85
C ALA A 521 -23.28 3.94 14.72
N ALA A 522 -21.98 3.81 15.00
CA ALA A 522 -20.91 3.95 14.00
C ALA A 522 -20.67 2.70 13.15
N ALA A 523 -21.26 1.54 13.49
CA ALA A 523 -21.00 0.29 12.76
C ALA A 523 -21.35 0.38 11.26
N GLY A 524 -22.48 1.02 10.93
CA GLY A 524 -22.89 1.26 9.55
C GLY A 524 -21.88 2.09 8.76
N ALA A 525 -21.30 3.10 9.41
CA ALA A 525 -20.26 3.97 8.85
C ALA A 525 -18.99 3.22 8.46
N GLN A 526 -18.55 2.33 9.34
CA GLN A 526 -17.30 1.60 9.18
C GLN A 526 -17.39 0.57 8.06
N ARG A 527 -18.56 -0.06 7.87
CA ARG A 527 -18.78 -1.06 6.81
C ARG A 527 -18.71 -0.48 5.39
N THR A 528 -18.77 0.83 5.21
CA THR A 528 -18.62 1.45 3.87
C THR A 528 -17.17 1.63 3.45
N PHE A 529 -16.20 1.26 4.29
CA PHE A 529 -14.78 1.35 3.98
C PHE A 529 -14.23 0.04 3.40
N TYR A 530 -14.59 -0.25 2.15
CA TYR A 530 -14.27 -1.52 1.46
C TYR A 530 -13.52 -1.34 0.13
N LEU A 531 -13.48 -0.11 -0.43
CA LEU A 531 -12.79 0.14 -1.70
C LEU A 531 -11.31 0.37 -1.45
N THR A 532 -10.52 -0.71 -1.37
CA THR A 532 -9.07 -0.67 -1.08
C THR A 532 -8.78 0.09 0.22
N PRO A 533 -9.35 -0.32 1.37
CA PRO A 533 -9.23 0.43 2.61
C PRO A 533 -7.78 0.46 3.08
N ARG A 534 -7.37 1.63 3.56
CA ARG A 534 -6.06 1.85 4.19
C ARG A 534 -6.27 2.22 5.64
N MET A 535 -5.46 1.63 6.50
CA MET A 535 -5.57 1.77 7.94
C MET A 535 -4.22 2.14 8.53
N ILE A 536 -4.24 3.07 9.48
CA ILE A 536 -3.08 3.34 10.32
C ILE A 536 -3.51 3.32 11.78
N TRP A 537 -2.65 2.74 12.61
CA TRP A 537 -2.68 2.87 14.05
C TRP A 537 -1.47 3.70 14.45
N SER A 538 -1.68 4.79 15.18
CA SER A 538 -0.60 5.64 15.65
C SER A 538 -1.08 6.41 16.86
N GLY A 539 -0.25 6.56 17.88
CA GLY A 539 -0.52 7.45 19.02
C GLY A 539 -1.89 7.24 19.66
N GLY A 540 -2.28 5.99 19.91
CA GLY A 540 -3.54 5.65 20.58
C GLY A 540 -4.83 5.88 19.77
N ARG A 541 -4.71 6.15 18.46
CA ARG A 541 -5.86 6.40 17.58
C ARG A 541 -5.75 5.66 16.26
N PHE A 542 -6.90 5.20 15.79
CA PHE A 542 -7.07 4.52 14.53
C PHE A 542 -7.61 5.46 13.45
N PHE A 543 -7.15 5.28 12.22
CA PHE A 543 -7.70 5.96 11.06
C PHE A 543 -7.97 4.95 9.94
N LEU A 544 -9.11 5.12 9.28
CA LEU A 544 -9.59 4.28 8.20
C LEU A 544 -9.93 5.17 7.00
N LEU A 545 -9.24 4.94 5.89
CA LEU A 545 -9.39 5.70 4.66
C LEU A 545 -9.88 4.78 3.54
N ASN A 546 -10.85 5.25 2.78
CA ASN A 546 -11.29 4.56 1.57
C ASN A 546 -10.27 4.85 0.46
N GLY A 547 -9.60 3.84 -0.09
CA GLY A 547 -8.62 4.05 -1.16
C GLY A 547 -9.23 4.56 -2.46
N ARG A 548 -10.54 4.44 -2.64
CA ARG A 548 -11.29 5.04 -3.76
C ARG A 548 -12.66 5.57 -3.30
N VAL A 549 -13.10 6.66 -3.91
CA VAL A 549 -14.44 7.24 -3.74
C VAL A 549 -15.03 7.70 -5.08
N HIS A 550 -16.36 7.80 -5.14
CA HIS A 550 -17.11 8.30 -6.30
C HIS A 550 -17.46 9.78 -6.14
N SER A 551 -17.81 10.43 -7.24
CA SER A 551 -18.36 11.79 -7.22
C SER A 551 -19.60 11.87 -6.32
N PRO A 552 -19.73 12.90 -5.48
CA PRO A 552 -20.88 13.05 -4.63
C PRO A 552 -22.11 13.44 -5.45
N THR A 553 -23.26 12.89 -5.08
CA THR A 553 -24.58 13.26 -5.60
C THR A 553 -25.41 13.90 -4.50
N ALA A 554 -26.59 14.42 -4.85
CA ALA A 554 -27.53 14.94 -3.86
C ALA A 554 -28.01 13.86 -2.86
N GLN A 555 -28.00 12.59 -3.28
CA GLN A 555 -28.52 11.47 -2.49
C GLN A 555 -27.42 10.70 -1.75
N LYS A 556 -26.17 10.77 -2.19
CA LYS A 556 -25.09 9.95 -1.64
C LYS A 556 -23.74 10.64 -1.72
N LYS A 557 -23.00 10.58 -0.63
CA LYS A 557 -21.58 10.89 -0.55
C LYS A 557 -20.83 9.67 -0.03
N ASP A 558 -19.69 9.37 -0.65
CA ASP A 558 -18.82 8.32 -0.13
C ASP A 558 -18.03 8.86 1.06
N ARG A 559 -17.88 8.05 2.11
CA ARG A 559 -17.05 8.38 3.27
C ARG A 559 -15.58 8.25 2.87
N THR A 560 -14.78 9.27 3.19
CA THR A 560 -13.39 9.39 2.76
C THR A 560 -12.41 8.95 3.84
N LEU A 561 -12.62 9.40 5.09
CA LEU A 561 -11.75 9.17 6.24
C LEU A 561 -12.58 9.08 7.52
N LEU A 562 -12.31 8.08 8.35
CA LEU A 562 -12.91 7.87 9.66
C LEU A 562 -11.81 7.73 10.71
N SER A 563 -12.07 8.17 11.94
CA SER A 563 -11.15 7.94 13.05
C SER A 563 -11.87 7.80 14.39
N PHE A 564 -11.24 7.06 15.30
CA PHE A 564 -11.62 6.96 16.71
C PHE A 564 -10.41 6.60 17.57
N GLY A 565 -10.37 7.08 18.81
CA GLY A 565 -9.33 6.78 19.79
C GLY A 565 -8.99 7.95 20.69
N LYS A 566 -7.85 7.86 21.38
CA LYS A 566 -7.34 8.88 22.32
C LYS A 566 -6.60 9.98 21.59
#